data_AF-A0A7S0I3K4-F1
#
_entry.id   AF-A0A7S0I3K4-F1
#
_cell.length_a   1.000
_cell.length_b   1.000
_cell.length_c   1.000
_cell.angle_alpha   90.00
_cell.angle_beta   90.00
_cell.angle_gamma   90.00
#
_symmetry.space_group_name_H-M   'P 1'
#
loop_
_entity.id
_entity.type
_entity.pdbx_description
1 polymer ?
#
loop_
_entity_poly.entity_id
_entity_poly.type
_entity_poly.pdbx_seq_one_letter_code
_entity_poly.pdbx_strand_id
1 'polypeptide(L)'
;QGLDEMLEERAKVMPVFVMFYAPWCNHCKRMAQAWSELGDRVRKSREMIHITKVDCTSAQGSLVCSRHGIKAYPTLKLFFNAPEGAEVREINYKRARTSEALFHFAQEAAANPRKLQEKINAEADETAQRWVHHQEVESKGPVKELSDFNFDEIASEDGTVVFVQFYVPWCVYCKKLKPTWEELGLEFAELPDVIIAKVNCQKQKVVCKHHVPKGYPTLKLFINGTESQYLGPRDLSSLKFHVEKSLWRTGFKPEEYTNLEQYA
;
A
#
# COMPACT_ATOMS: atom_id res chain seq x y z
N GLN A 1 10.92 -6.26 -41.41
CA GLN A 1 10.70 -5.23 -40.38
C GLN A 1 9.96 -5.90 -39.23
N GLY A 2 10.54 -5.86 -38.04
CA GLY A 2 9.95 -6.51 -36.86
C GLY A 2 8.74 -5.74 -36.33
N LEU A 3 7.82 -6.43 -35.64
CA LEU A 3 6.67 -5.79 -34.97
C LEU A 3 7.09 -4.68 -33.99
N ASP A 4 8.28 -4.82 -33.40
CA ASP A 4 8.89 -3.83 -32.50
C ASP A 4 9.27 -2.54 -33.22
N GLU A 5 10.01 -2.65 -34.32
CA GLU A 5 10.43 -1.50 -35.15
C GLU A 5 9.20 -0.73 -35.62
N MET A 6 8.14 -1.43 -36.04
CA MET A 6 6.89 -0.79 -36.44
C MET A 6 6.24 0.00 -35.30
N LEU A 7 6.29 -0.53 -34.08
CA LEU A 7 5.75 0.13 -32.89
C LEU A 7 6.54 1.40 -32.57
N GLU A 8 7.87 1.30 -32.55
CA GLU A 8 8.77 2.40 -32.23
C GLU A 8 8.72 3.51 -33.29
N GLU A 9 8.80 3.15 -34.57
CA GLU A 9 8.70 4.11 -35.67
C GLU A 9 7.35 4.84 -35.66
N ARG A 10 6.26 4.13 -35.34
CA ARG A 10 4.95 4.77 -35.18
C ARG A 10 4.93 5.72 -33.99
N ALA A 11 5.51 5.31 -32.87
CA ALA A 11 5.58 6.10 -31.64
C ALA A 11 6.39 7.41 -31.80
N LYS A 12 7.36 7.45 -32.73
CA LYS A 12 8.09 8.67 -33.11
C LYS A 12 7.19 9.72 -33.77
N VAL A 13 6.16 9.29 -34.50
CA VAL A 13 5.27 10.20 -35.23
C VAL A 13 4.04 10.58 -34.41
N MET A 14 3.45 9.62 -33.69
CA MET A 14 2.24 9.83 -32.90
C MET A 14 2.18 8.87 -31.71
N PRO A 15 1.50 9.23 -30.61
CA PRO A 15 1.33 8.31 -29.49
C PRO A 15 0.65 7.00 -29.90
N VAL A 16 1.11 5.89 -29.35
CA VAL A 16 0.61 4.53 -29.59
C VAL A 16 0.20 3.90 -28.28
N PHE A 17 -1.10 3.63 -28.09
CA PHE A 17 -1.62 2.96 -26.92
C PHE A 17 -1.87 1.48 -27.22
N VAL A 18 -1.18 0.62 -26.48
CA VAL A 18 -1.03 -0.81 -26.79
C VAL A 18 -1.61 -1.67 -25.68
N MET A 19 -2.43 -2.65 -26.07
CA MET A 19 -2.79 -3.76 -25.19
C MET A 19 -1.93 -4.99 -25.50
N PHE A 20 -1.05 -5.34 -24.58
CA PHE A 20 -0.31 -6.60 -24.59
C PHE A 20 -1.16 -7.70 -23.96
N TYR A 21 -1.45 -8.75 -24.72
CA TYR A 21 -2.39 -9.78 -24.32
C TYR A 21 -1.94 -11.19 -24.74
N ALA A 22 -2.65 -12.19 -24.21
CA ALA A 22 -2.59 -13.57 -24.69
C ALA A 22 -4.02 -14.04 -25.04
N PRO A 23 -4.24 -14.82 -26.12
CA PRO A 23 -5.57 -15.25 -26.53
C PRO A 23 -6.32 -16.08 -25.48
N TRP A 24 -5.58 -16.85 -24.68
CA TRP A 24 -6.12 -17.71 -23.62
C TRP A 24 -6.43 -16.96 -22.31
N CYS A 25 -6.02 -15.70 -22.17
CA CYS A 25 -6.15 -14.93 -20.94
C CYS A 25 -7.60 -14.45 -20.69
N ASN A 26 -8.24 -14.96 -19.64
CA ASN A 26 -9.62 -14.57 -19.29
C ASN A 26 -9.77 -13.09 -18.93
N HIS A 27 -8.76 -12.48 -18.30
CA HIS A 27 -8.78 -11.04 -17.98
C HIS A 27 -8.74 -10.18 -19.25
N CYS A 28 -8.07 -10.67 -20.29
CA CYS A 28 -7.94 -10.04 -21.58
C CYS A 28 -9.27 -10.13 -22.34
N LYS A 29 -9.91 -11.30 -22.33
CA LYS A 29 -11.25 -11.50 -22.93
C LYS A 29 -12.29 -10.56 -22.32
N ARG A 30 -12.30 -10.37 -20.99
CA ARG A 30 -13.21 -9.43 -20.32
C ARG A 30 -12.96 -7.97 -20.69
N MET A 31 -11.73 -7.62 -21.04
CA MET A 31 -11.36 -6.25 -21.43
C MET A 31 -11.56 -5.98 -22.93
N ALA A 32 -11.67 -7.02 -23.76
CA ALA A 32 -11.72 -6.90 -25.21
C ALA A 32 -12.82 -5.94 -25.71
N GLN A 33 -14.00 -5.96 -25.07
CA GLN A 33 -15.09 -5.04 -25.41
C GLN A 33 -14.70 -3.58 -25.15
N ALA A 34 -14.21 -3.26 -23.95
CA ALA A 34 -13.79 -1.90 -23.61
C ALA A 34 -12.66 -1.38 -24.52
N TRP A 35 -11.74 -2.26 -24.94
CA TRP A 35 -10.68 -1.91 -25.88
C TRP A 35 -11.20 -1.66 -27.31
N SER A 36 -12.19 -2.43 -27.76
CA SER A 36 -12.85 -2.20 -29.05
C SER A 36 -13.58 -0.86 -29.06
N GLU A 37 -14.37 -0.59 -28.01
CA GLU A 37 -15.08 0.68 -27.85
C GLU A 37 -14.14 1.88 -27.81
N LEU A 38 -12.99 1.76 -27.14
CA LEU A 38 -11.94 2.78 -27.16
C LEU A 38 -11.50 3.11 -28.60
N GLY A 39 -11.20 2.08 -29.40
CA GLY A 39 -10.78 2.26 -30.78
C GLY A 39 -11.83 2.97 -31.63
N ASP A 40 -13.10 2.64 -31.44
CA ASP A 40 -14.21 3.30 -32.14
C ASP A 40 -14.40 4.75 -31.69
N ARG A 41 -14.28 5.03 -30.39
CA ARG A 41 -14.36 6.40 -29.85
C ARG A 41 -13.24 7.28 -30.39
N VAL A 42 -11.98 6.82 -30.31
CA VAL A 42 -10.81 7.53 -30.85
C VAL A 42 -10.97 7.85 -32.32
N ARG A 43 -11.47 6.88 -33.12
CA ARG A 43 -11.73 7.09 -34.55
C ARG A 43 -12.81 8.15 -34.79
N LYS A 44 -13.91 8.09 -34.02
CA LYS A 44 -15.04 9.04 -34.14
C LYS A 44 -14.65 10.46 -33.74
N SER A 45 -13.90 10.63 -32.66
CA SER A 45 -13.45 11.95 -32.18
C SER A 45 -12.18 12.46 -32.88
N ARG A 46 -11.56 11.65 -33.76
CA ARG A 46 -10.36 11.99 -34.53
C ARG A 46 -9.15 12.33 -33.65
N GLU A 47 -9.01 11.67 -32.50
CA GLU A 47 -7.85 11.86 -31.64
C GLU A 47 -6.57 11.40 -32.34
N MET A 48 -5.49 12.16 -32.20
CA MET A 48 -4.18 11.88 -32.80
C MET A 48 -3.42 10.82 -32.00
N ILE A 49 -3.98 9.62 -31.91
CA ILE A 49 -3.40 8.47 -31.18
C ILE A 49 -3.71 7.15 -31.89
N HIS A 50 -2.74 6.24 -31.92
CA HIS A 50 -2.91 4.92 -32.50
C HIS A 50 -3.27 3.89 -31.42
N ILE A 51 -4.40 3.22 -31.56
CA ILE A 51 -4.85 2.16 -30.63
C ILE A 51 -4.56 0.80 -31.27
N THR A 52 -3.80 -0.07 -30.58
CA THR A 52 -3.43 -1.39 -31.11
C THR A 52 -3.31 -2.46 -30.03
N LYS A 53 -3.14 -3.72 -30.44
CA LYS A 53 -2.96 -4.87 -29.57
C LYS A 53 -1.78 -5.73 -30.04
N VAL A 54 -1.01 -6.28 -29.10
CA VAL A 54 0.11 -7.19 -29.37
C VAL A 54 -0.17 -8.53 -28.69
N ASP A 55 -0.21 -9.59 -29.50
CA ASP A 55 -0.32 -10.96 -29.01
C ASP A 55 1.05 -11.48 -28.60
N CYS A 56 1.28 -11.53 -27.28
CA CYS A 56 2.53 -11.98 -26.69
C CYS A 56 2.81 -13.48 -26.84
N THR A 57 1.87 -14.26 -27.39
CA THR A 57 2.04 -15.70 -27.64
C THR A 57 2.51 -16.00 -29.06
N SER A 58 2.46 -15.03 -29.95
CA SER A 58 3.00 -15.15 -31.31
C SER A 58 4.54 -15.09 -31.31
N ALA A 59 5.18 -15.67 -32.34
CA ALA A 59 6.64 -15.68 -32.47
C ALA A 59 7.23 -14.25 -32.41
N GLN A 60 6.63 -13.30 -33.14
CA GLN A 60 7.07 -11.91 -33.14
C GLN A 60 6.65 -11.15 -31.87
N GLY A 61 5.42 -11.37 -31.39
CA GLY A 61 4.91 -10.65 -30.22
C GLY A 61 5.58 -11.07 -28.91
N SER A 62 6.00 -12.33 -28.76
CA SER A 62 6.73 -12.78 -27.58
C SER A 62 8.05 -12.01 -27.37
N LEU A 63 8.76 -11.70 -28.45
CA LEU A 63 9.99 -10.89 -28.42
C LEU A 63 9.70 -9.44 -28.00
N VAL A 64 8.69 -8.81 -28.61
CA VAL A 64 8.25 -7.43 -28.28
C VAL A 64 7.83 -7.35 -26.80
N CYS A 65 7.01 -8.29 -26.35
CA CYS A 65 6.54 -8.32 -24.97
C CYS A 65 7.68 -8.53 -23.96
N SER A 66 8.68 -9.33 -24.32
CA SER A 66 9.87 -9.53 -23.48
C SER A 66 10.69 -8.25 -23.37
N ARG A 67 10.96 -7.55 -24.48
CA ARG A 67 11.70 -6.28 -24.50
C ARG A 67 11.04 -5.20 -23.65
N HIS A 68 9.73 -5.07 -23.74
CA HIS A 68 8.96 -4.11 -22.94
C HIS A 68 8.61 -4.61 -21.54
N GLY A 69 9.18 -5.72 -21.07
CA GLY A 69 9.04 -6.20 -19.70
C GLY A 69 7.60 -6.58 -19.32
N ILE A 70 6.83 -7.13 -20.25
CA ILE A 70 5.44 -7.55 -20.01
C ILE A 70 5.42 -8.86 -19.20
N LYS A 71 5.09 -8.74 -17.91
CA LYS A 71 5.06 -9.87 -16.96
C LYS A 71 3.68 -10.48 -16.70
N ALA A 72 2.62 -9.77 -17.10
CA ALA A 72 1.23 -10.19 -16.86
C ALA A 72 0.31 -9.67 -17.95
N TYR A 73 -0.86 -10.30 -18.10
CA TYR A 73 -1.83 -9.94 -19.13
C TYR A 73 -3.22 -9.61 -18.53
N PRO A 74 -3.96 -8.61 -19.08
CA PRO A 74 -3.47 -7.64 -20.05
C PRO A 74 -2.58 -6.59 -19.39
N THR A 75 -1.51 -6.18 -20.07
CA THR A 75 -0.71 -4.99 -19.71
C THR A 75 -0.93 -3.92 -20.77
N LEU A 76 -1.15 -2.69 -20.33
CA LEU A 76 -1.45 -1.56 -21.20
C LEU A 76 -0.30 -0.57 -21.09
N LYS A 77 0.28 -0.19 -22.22
CA LYS A 77 1.33 0.84 -22.27
C LYS A 77 1.07 1.87 -23.36
N LEU A 78 1.42 3.11 -23.07
CA LEU A 78 1.52 4.18 -24.05
C LEU A 78 2.97 4.33 -24.49
N PHE A 79 3.20 4.34 -25.79
CA PHE A 79 4.48 4.69 -26.40
C PHE A 79 4.34 6.03 -27.09
N PHE A 80 5.32 6.93 -26.94
CA PHE A 80 5.22 8.25 -27.55
C PHE A 80 6.59 8.87 -27.81
N ASN A 81 6.56 9.87 -28.67
CA ASN A 81 7.75 10.47 -29.23
C ASN A 81 8.68 11.04 -28.15
N ALA A 82 9.96 10.74 -28.33
CA ALA A 82 11.04 11.37 -27.61
C ALA A 82 11.61 12.53 -28.45
N PRO A 83 12.38 13.48 -27.88
CA PRO A 83 13.12 14.45 -28.68
C PRO A 83 13.95 13.74 -29.77
N GLU A 84 14.23 14.44 -30.87
CA GLU A 84 15.03 13.89 -31.97
C GLU A 84 16.37 13.32 -31.44
N GLY A 85 16.62 12.04 -31.72
CA GLY A 85 17.79 11.29 -31.19
C GLY A 85 17.59 10.57 -29.85
N ALA A 86 16.42 10.64 -29.22
CA ALA A 86 16.12 9.95 -27.96
C ALA A 86 15.26 8.69 -28.14
N GLU A 87 15.39 7.74 -27.20
CA GLU A 87 14.61 6.50 -27.17
C GLU A 87 13.12 6.76 -26.91
N VAL A 88 12.24 5.99 -27.57
CA VAL A 88 10.79 6.06 -27.38
C VAL A 88 10.44 5.91 -25.90
N ARG A 89 9.63 6.84 -25.38
CA ARG A 89 9.19 6.80 -23.98
C ARG A 89 7.99 5.88 -23.82
N GLU A 90 7.94 5.18 -22.69
CA GLU A 90 6.83 4.30 -22.33
C GLU A 90 6.16 4.69 -21.01
N ILE A 91 4.83 4.69 -20.98
CA ILE A 91 4.02 4.86 -19.78
C ILE A 91 3.24 3.59 -19.50
N ASN A 92 3.36 3.06 -18.28
CA ASN A 92 2.47 2.01 -17.80
C ASN A 92 1.11 2.59 -17.42
N TYR A 93 0.05 2.14 -18.07
CA TYR A 93 -1.31 2.54 -17.70
C TYR A 93 -1.77 1.76 -16.47
N LYS A 94 -2.11 2.48 -15.39
CA LYS A 94 -2.56 1.90 -14.11
C LYS A 94 -3.93 2.39 -13.63
N ARG A 95 -4.68 3.10 -14.47
CA ARG A 95 -6.04 3.58 -14.17
C ARG A 95 -7.09 2.48 -14.42
N ALA A 96 -8.36 2.79 -14.18
CA ALA A 96 -9.48 1.86 -14.34
C ALA A 96 -9.61 1.36 -15.79
N ARG A 97 -9.88 0.07 -16.01
CA ARG A 97 -9.94 -0.52 -17.37
C ARG A 97 -11.32 -0.41 -18.02
N THR A 98 -11.99 0.72 -17.87
CA THR A 98 -13.30 1.01 -18.48
C THR A 98 -13.12 1.78 -19.78
N SER A 99 -14.07 1.67 -20.71
CA SER A 99 -14.08 2.43 -21.97
C SER A 99 -13.88 3.94 -21.74
N GLU A 100 -14.50 4.48 -20.68
CA GLU A 100 -14.37 5.88 -20.31
C GLU A 100 -12.98 6.27 -19.84
N ALA A 101 -12.42 5.54 -18.87
CA ALA A 101 -11.11 5.84 -18.33
C ALA A 101 -9.98 5.61 -19.35
N LEU A 102 -10.17 4.67 -20.27
CA LEU A 102 -9.26 4.45 -21.39
C LEU A 102 -9.33 5.61 -22.39
N PHE A 103 -10.54 6.08 -22.72
CA PHE A 103 -10.73 7.17 -23.68
C PHE A 103 -10.16 8.48 -23.13
N HIS A 104 -10.46 8.82 -21.88
CA HIS A 104 -9.90 10.02 -21.25
C HIS A 104 -8.36 10.02 -21.25
N PHE A 105 -7.74 8.88 -20.98
CA PHE A 105 -6.28 8.75 -21.07
C PHE A 105 -5.77 8.88 -22.51
N ALA A 106 -6.47 8.30 -23.48
CA ALA A 106 -6.12 8.45 -24.90
C ALA A 106 -6.21 9.92 -25.35
N GLN A 107 -7.18 10.69 -24.86
CA GLN A 107 -7.29 12.14 -25.12
C GLN A 107 -6.13 12.92 -24.49
N GLU A 108 -5.79 12.65 -23.23
CA GLU A 108 -4.63 13.28 -22.58
C GLU A 108 -3.33 12.98 -23.32
N ALA A 109 -3.16 11.72 -23.75
CA ALA A 109 -2.00 11.26 -24.51
C ALA A 109 -1.93 11.89 -25.90
N ALA A 110 -3.06 12.01 -26.61
CA ALA A 110 -3.15 12.66 -27.91
C ALA A 110 -2.85 14.16 -27.82
N ALA A 111 -3.32 14.82 -26.76
CA ALA A 111 -3.13 16.26 -26.57
C ALA A 111 -1.67 16.61 -26.21
N ASN A 112 -1.10 15.95 -25.19
CA ASN A 112 0.30 16.16 -24.81
C ASN A 112 0.82 14.98 -23.96
N PRO A 113 1.51 14.00 -24.56
CA PRO A 113 1.95 12.81 -23.85
C PRO A 113 3.11 13.10 -22.88
N ARG A 114 3.90 14.16 -23.10
CA ARG A 114 4.96 14.59 -22.17
C ARG A 114 4.36 15.15 -20.87
N LYS A 115 3.37 16.03 -21.00
CA LYS A 115 2.63 16.58 -19.85
C LYS A 115 1.87 15.48 -19.10
N LEU A 116 1.35 14.48 -19.82
CA LEU A 116 0.74 13.30 -19.19
C LEU A 116 1.75 12.51 -18.35
N GLN A 117 2.97 12.27 -18.87
CA GLN A 117 4.04 11.61 -18.11
C GLN A 117 4.41 12.40 -16.85
N GLU A 118 4.55 13.72 -16.95
CA GLU A 118 4.87 14.60 -15.81
C GLU A 118 3.80 14.50 -14.72
N LYS A 119 2.50 14.53 -15.10
CA LYS A 119 1.39 14.34 -14.14
C LYS A 119 1.48 12.99 -13.43
N ILE A 120 1.72 11.91 -14.18
CA ILE A 120 1.82 10.56 -13.61
C ILE A 120 3.01 10.44 -12.66
N ASN A 121 4.13 11.09 -12.98
CA ASN A 121 5.30 11.13 -12.10
C ASN A 121 5.00 11.92 -10.82
N ALA A 122 4.35 13.08 -10.94
CA ALA A 122 3.95 13.88 -9.77
C ALA A 122 2.98 13.11 -8.84
N GLU A 123 1.99 12.42 -9.40
CA GLU A 123 1.08 11.56 -8.62
C GLU A 123 1.83 10.41 -7.91
N ALA A 124 2.86 9.85 -8.55
CA ALA A 124 3.70 8.82 -7.96
C ALA A 124 4.59 9.38 -6.84
N ASP A 125 5.15 10.58 -7.01
CA ASP A 125 5.98 11.26 -6.01
C ASP A 125 5.16 11.69 -4.80
N GLU A 126 3.96 12.27 -4.99
CA GLU A 126 3.04 12.60 -3.89
C GLU A 126 2.64 11.35 -3.11
N THR A 127 2.39 10.24 -3.82
CA THR A 127 2.15 8.95 -3.17
C THR A 127 3.38 8.55 -2.38
N ALA A 128 4.59 8.53 -2.96
CA ALA A 128 5.81 8.17 -2.21
C ALA A 128 6.02 9.05 -0.96
N GLN A 129 5.87 10.37 -1.08
CA GLN A 129 5.98 11.33 0.02
C GLN A 129 4.95 11.08 1.12
N ARG A 130 3.70 10.77 0.77
CA ARG A 130 2.65 10.45 1.75
C ARG A 130 2.97 9.18 2.54
N TRP A 131 3.62 8.20 1.92
CA TRP A 131 4.02 6.96 2.60
C TRP A 131 5.22 7.21 3.52
N VAL A 132 6.20 8.00 3.09
CA VAL A 132 7.33 8.42 3.94
C VAL A 132 6.83 9.21 5.15
N HIS A 133 5.94 10.19 4.92
CA HIS A 133 5.37 10.98 6.01
C HIS A 133 4.56 10.12 7.00
N HIS A 134 3.74 9.18 6.52
CA HIS A 134 3.02 8.26 7.40
C HIS A 134 3.98 7.39 8.22
N GLN A 135 5.07 6.93 7.62
CA GLN A 135 6.07 6.10 8.31
C GLN A 135 6.86 6.89 9.36
N GLU A 136 7.20 8.16 9.08
CA GLU A 136 7.89 9.01 10.05
C GLU A 136 6.99 9.39 11.24
N VAL A 137 5.72 9.75 10.96
CA VAL A 137 4.72 10.04 12.01
C VAL A 137 4.42 8.80 12.86
N GLU A 138 4.39 7.60 12.27
CA GLU A 138 4.23 6.36 13.06
C GLU A 138 5.45 6.03 13.93
N SER A 139 6.67 6.46 13.55
CA SER A 139 7.90 6.18 14.31
C SER A 139 8.14 7.13 15.50
N LYS A 140 7.53 8.31 15.51
CA LYS A 140 7.60 9.30 16.60
C LYS A 140 6.32 9.35 17.44
N GLY A 141 5.34 8.51 17.16
CA GLY A 141 4.08 8.46 17.87
C GLY A 141 4.22 7.84 19.27
N PRO A 142 3.22 8.07 20.15
CA PRO A 142 3.22 7.57 21.53
C PRO A 142 2.94 6.05 21.62
N VAL A 143 2.86 5.36 20.48
CA VAL A 143 2.65 3.91 20.38
C VAL A 143 3.84 3.29 19.68
N LYS A 144 4.53 2.39 20.37
CA LYS A 144 5.74 1.72 19.87
C LYS A 144 5.40 0.69 18.80
N GLU A 145 6.08 0.74 17.65
CA GLU A 145 5.95 -0.30 16.62
C GLU A 145 6.88 -1.48 16.94
N LEU A 146 6.29 -2.68 17.05
CA LEU A 146 7.02 -3.91 17.26
C LEU A 146 7.05 -4.74 15.97
N SER A 147 8.12 -5.49 15.81
CA SER A 147 8.49 -6.25 14.63
C SER A 147 8.93 -7.66 14.99
N ASP A 148 9.09 -8.51 13.98
CA ASP A 148 9.62 -9.86 14.15
C ASP A 148 11.03 -9.90 14.78
N PHE A 149 11.74 -8.76 14.88
CA PHE A 149 13.10 -8.67 15.42
C PHE A 149 13.19 -8.20 16.88
N ASN A 150 12.28 -7.33 17.32
CA ASN A 150 12.36 -6.67 18.63
C ASN A 150 11.21 -7.03 19.57
N PHE A 151 10.24 -7.83 19.10
CA PHE A 151 9.05 -8.14 19.88
C PHE A 151 9.37 -8.89 21.17
N ASP A 152 10.11 -10.00 21.07
CA ASP A 152 10.35 -10.89 22.22
C ASP A 152 11.14 -10.18 23.32
N GLU A 153 12.17 -9.41 22.94
CA GLU A 153 12.96 -8.58 23.85
C GLU A 153 12.07 -7.61 24.63
N ILE A 154 11.24 -6.84 23.93
CA ILE A 154 10.40 -5.82 24.55
C ILE A 154 9.26 -6.46 25.37
N ALA A 155 8.59 -7.48 24.84
CA ALA A 155 7.47 -8.14 25.52
C ALA A 155 7.89 -8.94 26.77
N SER A 156 9.18 -9.24 26.90
CA SER A 156 9.76 -9.94 28.04
C SER A 156 10.50 -9.03 29.02
N GLU A 157 10.49 -7.73 28.80
CA GLU A 157 11.16 -6.75 29.68
C GLU A 157 10.60 -6.82 31.11
N ASP A 158 11.51 -6.98 32.08
CA ASP A 158 11.16 -7.20 33.48
C ASP A 158 10.60 -5.92 34.12
N GLY A 159 9.44 -6.06 34.79
CA GLY A 159 8.77 -4.94 35.45
C GLY A 159 7.89 -4.10 34.51
N THR A 160 7.96 -4.34 33.20
CA THR A 160 7.24 -3.56 32.20
C THR A 160 5.90 -4.20 31.81
N VAL A 161 4.86 -3.39 31.72
CA VAL A 161 3.57 -3.75 31.14
C VAL A 161 3.55 -3.38 29.66
N VAL A 162 3.56 -4.38 28.77
CA VAL A 162 3.51 -4.16 27.32
C VAL A 162 2.13 -4.51 26.79
N PHE A 163 1.37 -3.51 26.35
CA PHE A 163 0.05 -3.71 25.78
C PHE A 163 0.08 -3.54 24.26
N VAL A 164 -0.17 -4.62 23.52
CA VAL A 164 0.06 -4.70 22.07
C VAL A 164 -1.26 -4.84 21.30
N GLN A 165 -1.44 -3.97 20.32
CA GLN A 165 -2.45 -4.12 19.26
C GLN A 165 -1.85 -4.83 18.05
N PHE A 166 -2.31 -6.04 17.78
CA PHE A 166 -2.04 -6.75 16.52
C PHE A 166 -3.08 -6.36 15.47
N TYR A 167 -2.66 -5.80 14.35
CA TYR A 167 -3.56 -5.23 13.33
C TYR A 167 -3.11 -5.51 11.89
N VAL A 168 -4.01 -5.18 10.95
CA VAL A 168 -3.72 -5.09 9.51
C VAL A 168 -4.34 -3.79 8.95
N PRO A 169 -3.70 -3.12 7.97
CA PRO A 169 -4.04 -1.75 7.59
C PRO A 169 -5.40 -1.62 6.87
N TRP A 170 -5.89 -2.71 6.26
CA TRP A 170 -7.18 -2.72 5.55
C TRP A 170 -8.36 -3.05 6.45
N CYS A 171 -8.15 -3.47 7.71
CA CYS A 171 -9.24 -3.88 8.60
C CYS A 171 -10.01 -2.67 9.13
N VAL A 172 -11.33 -2.63 8.86
CA VAL A 172 -12.24 -1.55 9.29
C VAL A 172 -12.24 -1.41 10.82
N TYR A 173 -12.25 -2.51 11.57
CA TYR A 173 -12.22 -2.47 13.03
C TYR A 173 -10.89 -1.97 13.59
N CYS A 174 -9.78 -2.27 12.92
CA CYS A 174 -8.46 -1.74 13.30
C CYS A 174 -8.41 -0.22 13.09
N LYS A 175 -8.94 0.26 11.96
CA LYS A 175 -9.02 1.70 11.67
C LYS A 175 -9.88 2.44 12.70
N LYS A 176 -10.99 1.84 13.15
CA LYS A 176 -11.86 2.40 14.20
C LYS A 176 -11.16 2.48 15.56
N LEU A 177 -10.33 1.49 15.91
CA LEU A 177 -9.60 1.46 17.18
C LEU A 177 -8.36 2.36 17.21
N LYS A 178 -7.75 2.61 16.05
CA LYS A 178 -6.51 3.40 15.91
C LYS A 178 -6.49 4.69 16.76
N PRO A 179 -7.48 5.61 16.66
CA PRO A 179 -7.43 6.86 17.43
C PRO A 179 -7.41 6.63 18.95
N THR A 180 -8.24 5.72 19.46
CA THR A 180 -8.27 5.38 20.88
C THR A 180 -6.97 4.71 21.34
N TRP A 181 -6.33 3.92 20.48
CA TRP A 181 -5.04 3.29 20.79
C TRP A 181 -3.89 4.30 20.83
N GLU A 182 -3.91 5.30 19.95
CA GLU A 182 -2.94 6.41 19.96
C GLU A 182 -3.13 7.30 21.18
N GLU A 183 -4.37 7.59 21.57
CA GLU A 183 -4.71 8.33 22.80
C GLU A 183 -4.27 7.56 24.05
N LEU A 184 -4.49 6.24 24.10
CA LEU A 184 -3.98 5.40 25.17
C LEU A 184 -2.44 5.46 25.25
N GLY A 185 -1.74 5.49 24.11
CA GLY A 185 -0.30 5.69 24.09
C GLY A 185 0.12 7.00 24.77
N LEU A 186 -0.62 8.09 24.56
CA LEU A 186 -0.33 9.39 25.17
C LEU A 186 -0.50 9.36 26.70
N GLU A 187 -1.55 8.70 27.20
CA GLU A 187 -1.84 8.59 28.64
C GLU A 187 -0.68 7.96 29.43
N PHE A 188 0.07 7.05 28.79
CA PHE A 188 1.16 6.30 29.40
C PHE A 188 2.55 6.69 28.88
N ALA A 189 2.67 7.74 28.07
CA ALA A 189 3.95 8.11 27.43
C ALA A 189 5.06 8.49 28.42
N GLU A 190 4.68 9.01 29.59
CA GLU A 190 5.60 9.44 30.66
C GLU A 190 5.89 8.32 31.69
N LEU A 191 5.31 7.13 31.50
CA LEU A 191 5.48 5.99 32.39
C LEU A 191 6.47 4.99 31.77
N PRO A 192 7.73 4.92 32.27
CA PRO A 192 8.74 4.05 31.67
C PRO A 192 8.39 2.56 31.77
N ASP A 193 7.62 2.18 32.79
CA ASP A 193 7.19 0.80 33.04
C ASP A 193 5.95 0.40 32.22
N VAL A 194 5.47 1.25 31.29
CA VAL A 194 4.34 0.96 30.40
C VAL A 194 4.71 1.20 28.95
N ILE A 195 4.48 0.19 28.11
CA ILE A 195 4.65 0.29 26.66
C ILE A 195 3.32 -0.01 25.98
N ILE A 196 2.71 1.03 25.38
CA ILE A 196 1.61 0.84 24.44
C ILE A 196 2.21 0.61 23.05
N ALA A 197 1.90 -0.52 22.45
CA ALA A 197 2.54 -0.99 21.24
C ALA A 197 1.56 -1.44 20.15
N LYS A 198 2.05 -1.53 18.92
CA LYS A 198 1.31 -2.09 17.78
C LYS A 198 2.19 -2.97 16.91
N VAL A 199 1.58 -3.98 16.30
CA VAL A 199 2.24 -4.90 15.35
C VAL A 199 1.39 -5.00 14.09
N ASN A 200 2.00 -4.65 12.94
CA ASN A 200 1.37 -4.81 11.64
C ASN A 200 1.58 -6.23 11.10
N CYS A 201 0.57 -7.09 11.24
CA CYS A 201 0.62 -8.50 10.83
C CYS A 201 0.61 -8.73 9.31
N GLN A 202 0.46 -7.67 8.51
CA GLN A 202 0.74 -7.76 7.08
C GLN A 202 2.25 -7.83 6.82
N LYS A 203 3.05 -7.14 7.65
CA LYS A 203 4.51 -7.06 7.54
C LYS A 203 5.21 -8.09 8.44
N GLN A 204 4.79 -8.18 9.70
CA GLN A 204 5.43 -8.97 10.76
C GLN A 204 4.74 -10.32 10.89
N LYS A 205 5.19 -11.29 10.09
CA LYS A 205 4.49 -12.57 9.90
C LYS A 205 4.80 -13.55 11.03
N VAL A 206 6.02 -13.51 11.56
CA VAL A 206 6.50 -14.50 12.54
C VAL A 206 5.80 -14.28 13.86
N VAL A 207 5.83 -13.07 14.40
CA VAL A 207 5.19 -12.72 15.66
C VAL A 207 3.67 -12.97 15.59
N CYS A 208 3.01 -12.54 14.51
CA CYS A 208 1.56 -12.65 14.41
C CYS A 208 1.07 -14.10 14.26
N LYS A 209 1.89 -14.98 13.68
CA LYS A 209 1.57 -16.41 13.61
C LYS A 209 1.45 -17.04 15.00
N HIS A 210 2.26 -16.59 15.95
CA HIS A 210 2.26 -17.11 17.32
C HIS A 210 1.16 -16.47 18.18
N HIS A 211 0.95 -15.16 18.05
CA HIS A 211 0.10 -14.42 18.99
C HIS A 211 -1.33 -14.13 18.49
N VAL A 212 -1.67 -14.37 17.22
CA VAL A 212 -2.99 -13.97 16.65
C VAL A 212 -3.80 -15.15 16.10
N PRO A 213 -4.53 -15.90 16.96
CA PRO A 213 -5.25 -17.09 16.53
C PRO A 213 -6.63 -16.82 15.91
N LYS A 214 -7.27 -15.67 16.20
CA LYS A 214 -8.72 -15.46 15.95
C LYS A 214 -9.09 -14.26 15.05
N GLY A 215 -8.12 -13.45 14.63
CA GLY A 215 -8.34 -12.31 13.71
C GLY A 215 -7.97 -10.95 14.29
N TYR A 216 -8.38 -9.87 13.61
CA TYR A 216 -7.89 -8.51 13.88
C TYR A 216 -9.01 -7.51 14.24
N PRO A 217 -8.74 -6.52 15.12
CA PRO A 217 -7.54 -6.44 15.94
C PRO A 217 -7.59 -7.45 17.10
N THR A 218 -6.43 -7.99 17.45
CA THR A 218 -6.22 -8.78 18.67
C THR A 218 -5.40 -7.92 19.63
N LEU A 219 -5.85 -7.81 20.87
CA LEU A 219 -5.20 -7.02 21.92
C LEU A 219 -4.63 -7.98 22.95
N LYS A 220 -3.33 -7.90 23.22
CA LYS A 220 -2.66 -8.74 24.21
C LYS A 220 -1.76 -7.92 25.10
N LEU A 221 -1.76 -8.28 26.36
CA LEU A 221 -0.90 -7.72 27.40
C LEU A 221 0.22 -8.72 27.70
N PHE A 222 1.43 -8.23 27.85
CA PHE A 222 2.61 -8.98 28.24
C PHE A 222 3.20 -8.36 29.52
N ILE A 223 3.50 -9.21 30.50
CA ILE A 223 4.21 -8.83 31.73
C ILE A 223 5.29 -9.87 31.96
N ASN A 224 6.56 -9.47 31.93
CA ASN A 224 7.72 -10.36 32.07
C ASN A 224 7.59 -11.61 31.16
N GLY A 225 7.19 -11.39 29.90
CA GLY A 225 7.00 -12.44 28.89
C GLY A 225 5.72 -13.26 29.03
N THR A 226 4.94 -13.08 30.10
CA THR A 226 3.66 -13.77 30.29
C THR A 226 2.56 -13.08 29.49
N GLU A 227 2.00 -13.78 28.49
CA GLU A 227 0.93 -13.22 27.66
C GLU A 227 -0.48 -13.41 28.27
N SER A 228 -1.35 -12.42 28.05
CA SER A 228 -2.78 -12.53 28.30
C SER A 228 -3.59 -11.77 27.26
N GLN A 229 -4.73 -12.33 26.83
CA GLN A 229 -5.58 -11.68 25.83
C GLN A 229 -6.61 -10.77 26.48
N TYR A 230 -6.70 -9.53 25.99
CA TYR A 230 -7.76 -8.60 26.39
C TYR A 230 -9.02 -8.81 25.56
N LEU A 231 -10.14 -9.03 26.24
CA LEU A 231 -11.45 -9.29 25.64
C LEU A 231 -12.52 -8.25 26.04
N GLY A 232 -12.13 -7.21 26.77
CA GLY A 232 -13.04 -6.17 27.26
C GLY A 232 -13.43 -5.13 26.20
N PRO A 233 -14.21 -4.11 26.62
CA PRO A 233 -14.55 -2.96 25.79
C PRO A 233 -13.32 -2.19 25.31
N ARG A 234 -13.42 -1.57 24.13
CA ARG A 234 -12.25 -0.95 23.45
C ARG A 234 -12.30 0.58 23.45
N ASP A 235 -13.11 1.16 24.33
CA ASP A 235 -13.07 2.58 24.69
C ASP A 235 -11.85 2.89 25.57
N LEU A 236 -11.43 4.16 25.58
CA LEU A 236 -10.22 4.61 26.26
C LEU A 236 -10.22 4.27 27.74
N SER A 237 -11.33 4.52 28.46
CA SER A 237 -11.41 4.30 29.90
C SER A 237 -11.26 2.82 30.26
N SER A 238 -11.88 1.91 29.50
CA SER A 238 -11.76 0.47 29.72
C SER A 238 -10.34 -0.07 29.44
N LEU A 239 -9.65 0.50 28.46
CA LEU A 239 -8.27 0.14 28.14
C LEU A 239 -7.29 0.72 29.17
N LYS A 240 -7.45 1.99 29.55
CA LYS A 240 -6.66 2.67 30.58
C LYS A 240 -6.73 1.92 31.92
N PHE A 241 -7.95 1.62 32.37
CA PHE A 241 -8.16 0.85 33.60
C PHE A 241 -7.48 -0.53 33.55
N HIS A 242 -7.47 -1.19 32.38
CA HIS A 242 -6.80 -2.48 32.23
C HIS A 242 -5.28 -2.37 32.39
N VAL A 243 -4.67 -1.33 31.83
CA VAL A 243 -3.23 -1.07 31.94
C VAL A 243 -2.87 -0.73 33.40
N GLU A 244 -3.57 0.21 34.03
CA GLU A 244 -3.36 0.60 35.44
C GLU A 244 -3.47 -0.60 36.39
N LYS A 245 -4.54 -1.40 36.25
CA LYS A 245 -4.73 -2.61 37.05
C LYS A 245 -3.59 -3.61 36.84
N SER A 246 -3.02 -3.66 35.65
CA SER A 246 -1.92 -4.57 35.33
C SER A 246 -0.59 -4.09 35.88
N LEU A 247 -0.37 -2.78 35.90
CA LEU A 247 0.80 -2.13 36.49
C LEU A 247 0.90 -2.43 37.99
N TRP A 248 -0.22 -2.40 38.70
CA TRP A 248 -0.26 -2.80 40.12
C TRP A 248 0.19 -4.24 40.37
N ARG A 249 0.08 -5.13 39.37
CA ARG A 249 0.51 -6.53 39.49
C ARG A 249 2.01 -6.71 39.32
N THR A 250 2.72 -5.71 38.80
CA THR A 250 4.19 -5.74 38.67
C THR A 250 4.90 -5.33 39.97
N GLY A 251 4.14 -4.87 40.97
CA GLY A 251 4.70 -4.32 42.22
C GLY A 251 5.02 -2.83 42.13
N PHE A 252 4.52 -2.14 41.10
CA PHE A 252 4.62 -0.70 40.92
C PHE A 252 4.20 0.09 42.17
N LYS A 253 4.94 1.15 42.48
CA LYS A 253 4.71 2.06 43.61
C LYS A 253 4.73 3.52 43.11
N PRO A 254 3.58 4.19 43.01
CA PRO A 254 3.48 5.54 42.47
C PRO A 254 4.28 6.57 43.27
N GLU A 255 4.53 6.30 44.57
CA GLU A 255 5.24 7.21 45.47
C GLU A 255 6.72 7.40 45.10
N GLU A 256 7.27 6.52 44.24
CA GLU A 256 8.64 6.60 43.74
C GLU A 256 8.80 7.59 42.54
N TYR A 257 7.69 8.17 42.06
CA TYR A 257 7.66 9.08 40.91
C TYR A 257 6.98 10.41 41.25
N THR A 258 7.73 11.51 41.21
CA THR A 258 7.28 12.84 41.68
C THR A 258 6.16 13.50 40.86
N ASN A 259 5.79 12.96 39.69
CA ASN A 259 4.82 13.56 38.76
C ASN A 259 3.60 12.66 38.48
N LEU A 260 3.33 11.65 39.32
CA LEU A 260 2.29 10.64 39.07
C LEU A 260 1.14 10.65 40.09
N GLU A 261 0.85 11.79 40.74
CA GLU A 261 -0.20 11.90 41.78
C GLU A 261 -1.59 11.39 41.32
N GLN A 262 -1.88 11.42 40.02
CA GLN A 262 -3.13 10.89 39.46
C GLN A 262 -3.26 9.36 39.53
N TYR A 263 -2.16 8.64 39.81
CA TYR A 263 -2.09 7.18 39.89
C TYR A 263 -1.90 6.66 41.33
N ALA A 264 -1.78 7.54 42.34
CA ALA A 264 -1.72 7.19 43.77
C ALA A 264 -3.13 7.04 44.36
#